data_AF-A0A7C9ESN0-F1
#
_entry.id   AF-A0A7C9ESN0-F1
#
_cell.length_a   1.000
_cell.length_b   1.000
_cell.length_c   1.000
_cell.angle_alpha   90.00
_cell.angle_beta   90.00
_cell.angle_gamma   90.00
#
_symmetry.space_group_name_H-M   'P 1'
#
loop_
_entity.id
_entity.type
_entity.pdbx_description
1 polymer ?
#
loop_
_entity_poly.entity_id
_entity_poly.type
_entity_poly.pdbx_seq_one_letter_code
_entity_poly.pdbx_strand_id
1 'polypeptide(L)'
;HSYLHYGLLAARAEVLKTIGDSGNPCILAGYQGSYTYAGAKYRVSASPSGPNVDACRAYASKALKVNETCTHMQCSFSGVWNGGGGDGQKNLFVASFFFDRAAEAGFVDSQKP
;
A
#
# COMPACT_ATOMS: atom_id res chain seq x y z
N HIS A 1 14.22 -3.89 -9.99
CA HIS A 1 14.26 -2.74 -9.06
C HIS A 1 13.66 -3.18 -7.72
N SER A 2 14.09 -2.61 -6.59
CA SER A 2 13.52 -2.89 -5.27
C SER A 2 13.04 -1.60 -4.62
N TYR A 3 11.76 -1.54 -4.26
CA TYR A 3 11.14 -0.37 -3.65
C TYR A 3 11.21 -0.49 -2.12
N LEU A 4 12.33 -0.06 -1.54
CA LEU A 4 12.46 0.00 -0.09
C LEU A 4 11.33 0.86 0.51
N HIS A 5 10.81 0.45 1.66
CA HIS A 5 9.63 1.02 2.34
C HIS A 5 8.26 0.63 1.79
N TYR A 6 8.19 -0.14 0.70
CA TYR A 6 6.91 -0.51 0.06
C TYR A 6 6.55 -2.01 0.15
N GLY A 7 7.25 -2.78 0.98
CA GLY A 7 6.78 -4.12 1.40
C GLY A 7 5.57 -4.02 2.35
N LEU A 8 4.80 -5.10 2.53
CA LEU A 8 3.49 -5.09 3.23
C LEU A 8 3.49 -4.29 4.56
N LEU A 9 4.44 -4.59 5.46
CA LEU A 9 4.51 -3.92 6.76
C LEU A 9 5.06 -2.49 6.66
N ALA A 10 6.04 -2.27 5.81
CA ALA A 10 6.64 -0.95 5.63
C ALA A 10 5.66 0.04 4.98
N ALA A 11 4.91 -0.42 3.98
CA ALA A 11 3.93 0.38 3.25
C ALA A 11 2.84 0.91 4.18
N ARG A 12 2.41 0.13 5.19
CA ARG A 12 1.47 0.63 6.22
C ARG A 12 2.03 1.87 6.90
N ALA A 13 3.30 1.86 7.32
CA ALA A 13 3.91 3.03 7.95
C ALA A 13 3.94 4.24 6.99
N GLU A 14 4.29 4.03 5.71
CA GLU A 14 4.28 5.12 4.72
C GLU A 14 2.88 5.70 4.49
N VAL A 15 1.84 4.87 4.39
CA VAL A 15 0.45 5.34 4.29
C VAL A 15 0.05 6.14 5.52
N LEU A 16 0.35 5.63 6.73
CA LEU A 16 0.03 6.30 7.97
C LEU A 16 0.69 7.67 8.10
N LYS A 17 1.94 7.84 7.63
CA LYS A 17 2.62 9.15 7.62
C LYS A 17 1.90 10.20 6.76
N THR A 18 1.10 9.78 5.78
CA THR A 18 0.36 10.71 4.92
C THR A 18 -0.96 11.19 5.50
N ILE A 19 -1.42 10.52 6.56
CA ILE A 19 -2.70 10.75 7.22
C ILE A 19 -2.40 11.45 8.55
N GLY A 20 -2.93 12.65 8.75
CA GLY A 20 -2.79 13.38 10.01
C GLY A 20 -3.65 12.80 11.13
N ASP A 21 -3.83 13.58 12.20
CA ASP A 21 -4.52 13.13 13.42
C ASP A 21 -6.07 13.10 13.33
N SER A 22 -6.65 13.47 12.19
CA SER A 22 -8.09 13.67 11.99
C SER A 22 -8.92 12.38 11.84
N GLY A 23 -8.37 11.22 12.21
CA GLY A 23 -8.98 9.91 11.99
C GLY A 23 -8.67 9.34 10.60
N ASN A 24 -8.41 8.04 10.56
CA ASN A 24 -7.83 7.37 9.41
C ASN A 24 -8.87 6.55 8.62
N PRO A 25 -9.12 6.86 7.33
CA PRO A 25 -10.10 6.14 6.52
C PRO A 25 -9.64 4.73 6.09
N CYS A 26 -8.36 4.38 6.29
CA CYS A 26 -7.83 3.03 6.08
C CYS A 26 -8.01 2.11 7.29
N ILE A 27 -8.46 2.64 8.43
CA ILE A 27 -8.61 1.89 9.67
C ILE A 27 -10.07 1.52 9.88
N LEU A 28 -10.33 0.25 10.20
CA LEU A 28 -11.68 -0.26 10.45
C LEU A 28 -12.32 0.41 11.67
N ALA A 29 -13.65 0.58 11.60
CA ALA A 29 -14.43 1.23 12.65
C ALA A 29 -14.21 0.56 14.01
N GLY A 30 -14.16 1.37 15.07
CA GLY A 30 -13.95 0.90 16.44
C GLY A 30 -12.50 0.62 16.82
N TYR A 31 -11.55 0.65 15.88
CA TYR A 31 -10.14 0.49 16.22
C TYR A 31 -9.48 1.82 16.63
N GLN A 32 -8.82 1.80 17.80
CA GLN A 32 -7.95 2.87 18.28
C GLN A 32 -6.73 2.23 18.94
N GLY A 33 -5.53 2.60 18.47
CA GLY A 33 -4.31 2.00 18.97
C GLY A 33 -3.05 2.58 18.33
N SER A 34 -2.06 1.72 18.14
CA SER A 34 -0.81 2.12 17.49
C SER A 34 -0.28 1.03 16.58
N TYR A 35 0.33 1.44 15.47
CA TYR A 35 1.12 0.59 14.61
C TYR A 35 2.60 0.84 14.89
N THR A 36 3.38 -0.21 15.15
CA THR A 36 4.83 -0.09 15.38
C THR A 36 5.58 -0.75 14.24
N TYR A 37 6.51 -0.01 13.62
CA TYR A 37 7.35 -0.53 12.54
C TYR A 37 8.75 0.07 12.64
N ALA A 38 9.77 -0.78 12.55
CA ALA A 38 11.19 -0.39 12.61
C ALA A 38 11.52 0.57 13.79
N GLY A 39 10.94 0.32 14.97
CA GLY A 39 11.13 1.14 16.18
C GLY A 39 10.30 2.42 16.25
N ALA A 40 9.65 2.84 15.15
CA ALA A 40 8.74 3.98 15.15
C ALA A 40 7.31 3.55 15.53
N LYS A 41 6.63 4.39 16.34
CA LYS A 41 5.25 4.17 16.78
C LYS A 41 4.30 5.20 16.16
N TYR A 42 3.33 4.72 15.40
CA TYR A 42 2.31 5.52 14.73
C TYR A 42 0.99 5.36 15.47
N ARG A 43 0.44 6.45 16.03
CA ARG A 43 -0.91 6.42 16.61
C ARG A 43 -1.92 6.33 15.47
N VAL A 44 -2.93 5.48 15.65
CA VAL A 44 -3.94 5.25 14.63
C VAL A 44 -5.32 5.12 15.27
N SER A 45 -6.29 5.78 14.68
CA SER A 45 -7.70 5.69 15.04
C SER A 45 -8.54 5.64 13.77
N ALA A 46 -9.66 4.94 13.82
CA ALA A 46 -10.64 4.98 12.76
C ALA A 46 -11.14 6.41 12.51
N SER A 47 -11.44 6.74 11.26
CA SER A 47 -12.21 7.94 10.94
C SER A 47 -13.58 7.90 11.66
N PRO A 48 -14.12 9.05 12.14
CA PRO A 48 -15.47 9.10 12.71
C PRO A 48 -16.56 8.58 11.76
N SER A 49 -16.36 8.72 10.45
CA SER A 49 -17.24 8.19 9.41
C SER A 49 -16.99 6.71 9.06
N GLY A 50 -16.06 6.05 9.77
CA GLY A 50 -15.64 4.68 9.48
C GLY A 50 -14.65 4.58 8.31
N PRO A 51 -14.28 3.34 7.92
CA PRO A 51 -13.36 3.13 6.81
C PRO A 51 -13.99 3.55 5.47
N ASN A 52 -13.16 4.08 4.57
CA ASN A 52 -13.59 4.46 3.23
C ASN A 52 -12.49 4.09 2.22
N VAL A 53 -12.81 3.19 1.30
CA VAL A 53 -11.82 2.61 0.37
C VAL A 53 -11.23 3.64 -0.59
N ASP A 54 -12.02 4.60 -1.07
CA ASP A 54 -11.55 5.60 -2.03
C ASP A 54 -10.67 6.65 -1.36
N ALA A 55 -11.05 7.11 -0.16
CA ALA A 55 -10.23 7.99 0.66
C ALA A 55 -8.93 7.29 1.08
N CYS A 56 -9.00 6.03 1.50
CA CYS A 56 -7.80 5.25 1.83
C CYS A 56 -6.88 5.09 0.61
N ARG A 57 -7.45 4.79 -0.57
CA ARG A 57 -6.70 4.70 -1.83
C ARG A 57 -6.00 6.02 -2.17
N ALA A 58 -6.64 7.17 -1.93
CA ALA A 58 -6.01 8.48 -2.17
C ALA A 58 -4.77 8.69 -1.29
N TYR A 59 -4.84 8.32 -0.01
CA TYR A 59 -3.66 8.37 0.88
C TYR A 59 -2.59 7.36 0.50
N ALA A 60 -2.97 6.16 0.08
CA ALA A 60 -2.03 5.18 -0.45
C ALA A 60 -1.29 5.69 -1.70
N SER A 61 -2.02 6.30 -2.65
CA SER A 61 -1.43 6.94 -3.83
C SER A 61 -0.49 8.10 -3.47
N LYS A 62 -0.84 8.89 -2.45
CA LYS A 62 0.03 9.94 -1.91
C LYS A 62 1.31 9.35 -1.32
N ALA A 63 1.21 8.25 -0.56
CA ALA A 63 2.37 7.56 0.03
C ALA A 63 3.29 6.98 -1.05
N LEU A 64 2.73 6.46 -2.13
CA LEU A 64 3.48 6.00 -3.30
C LEU A 64 4.14 7.14 -4.09
N LYS A 65 3.70 8.40 -3.91
CA LYS A 65 4.14 9.55 -4.71
C LYS A 65 3.97 9.30 -6.21
N VAL A 66 2.76 8.89 -6.60
CA VAL A 66 2.43 8.61 -8.01
C VAL A 66 2.54 9.83 -8.92
N ASN A 67 2.48 11.04 -8.37
CA ASN A 67 2.60 12.32 -9.08
C ASN A 67 4.02 12.92 -9.01
N GLU A 68 5.01 12.19 -8.52
CA GLU A 68 6.41 12.65 -8.50
C GLU A 68 6.91 12.88 -9.93
N THR A 69 7.72 13.94 -10.13
CA THR A 69 8.30 14.25 -11.44
C THR A 69 9.13 13.07 -11.94
N CYS A 70 8.82 12.60 -13.15
CA CYS A 70 9.59 11.56 -13.82
C CYS A 70 10.71 12.19 -14.67
N THR A 71 11.96 11.85 -14.38
CA THR A 71 13.14 12.28 -15.16
C THR A 71 13.54 11.28 -16.25
N HIS A 72 12.74 10.21 -16.42
CA HIS A 72 12.90 9.18 -17.43
C HIS A 72 11.73 9.23 -18.43
N MET A 73 11.74 8.37 -19.46
CA MET A 73 10.65 8.34 -20.44
C MET A 73 9.28 8.07 -19.80
N GLN A 74 9.24 7.10 -18.87
CA GLN A 74 8.06 6.75 -18.08
C GLN A 74 8.50 6.20 -16.72
N CYS A 75 7.78 6.58 -15.68
CA CYS A 75 8.05 6.12 -14.32
C CYS A 75 6.86 5.34 -13.78
N SER A 76 7.16 4.50 -12.80
CA SER A 76 6.18 3.80 -11.97
C SER A 76 5.61 4.75 -10.92
N PHE A 77 6.27 4.88 -9.78
CA PHE A 77 5.96 5.85 -8.74
C PHE A 77 7.26 6.36 -8.11
N SER A 78 7.19 7.49 -7.38
CA SER A 78 8.38 8.12 -6.75
C SER A 78 9.52 8.38 -7.75
N GLY A 79 9.20 8.70 -9.01
CA GLY A 79 10.18 9.01 -10.06
C GLY A 79 11.00 7.83 -10.57
N VAL A 80 10.68 6.58 -10.20
CA VAL A 80 11.44 5.39 -10.59
C VAL A 80 11.06 4.93 -12.00
N TRP A 81 12.04 4.83 -12.90
CA TRP A 81 11.85 4.28 -14.26
C TRP A 81 11.13 2.92 -14.24
N ASN A 82 10.11 2.76 -15.09
CA ASN A 82 9.30 1.53 -15.15
C ASN A 82 9.98 0.37 -15.94
N GLY A 83 11.18 0.58 -16.47
CA GLY A 83 11.90 -0.42 -17.25
C GLY A 83 11.44 -0.58 -18.70
N GLY A 84 10.56 0.30 -19.20
CA GLY A 84 10.13 0.33 -20.60
C GLY A 84 9.00 -0.64 -20.98
N GLY A 85 8.53 -1.49 -20.07
CA GLY A 85 7.41 -2.40 -20.33
C GLY A 85 7.73 -3.51 -21.35
N GLY A 86 6.77 -3.80 -22.24
CA GLY A 86 6.91 -4.79 -23.32
C GLY A 86 6.42 -6.20 -22.97
N ASP A 87 6.57 -7.12 -23.93
CA ASP A 87 6.01 -8.48 -23.85
C ASP A 87 6.52 -9.29 -22.64
N GLY A 88 7.71 -8.99 -22.14
CA GLY A 88 8.26 -9.61 -20.93
C GLY A 88 7.47 -9.30 -19.65
N GLN A 89 6.62 -8.27 -19.65
CA GLN A 89 5.73 -7.93 -18.53
C GLN A 89 4.25 -8.32 -18.79
N LYS A 90 3.94 -9.00 -19.91
CA LYS A 90 2.56 -9.37 -20.27
C LYS A 90 2.00 -10.48 -19.38
N ASN A 91 2.87 -11.41 -18.96
CA ASN A 91 2.53 -12.46 -18.01
C ASN A 91 3.40 -12.26 -16.78
N LEU A 92 2.76 -12.05 -15.63
CA LEU A 92 3.45 -11.79 -14.37
C LEU A 92 3.06 -12.85 -13.34
N PHE A 93 4.06 -13.34 -12.61
CA PHE A 93 3.85 -14.10 -11.40
C PHE A 93 3.98 -13.16 -10.20
N VAL A 94 2.91 -12.99 -9.43
CA VAL A 94 2.89 -12.15 -8.22
C VAL A 94 2.94 -13.04 -6.98
N ALA A 95 3.98 -12.88 -6.17
CA ALA A 95 4.32 -13.81 -5.09
C ALA A 95 4.12 -13.21 -3.68
N SER A 96 4.34 -14.04 -2.65
CA SER A 96 4.37 -13.64 -1.25
C SER A 96 3.07 -12.96 -0.81
N PHE A 97 3.14 -11.73 -0.28
CA PHE A 97 1.98 -11.04 0.27
C PHE A 97 0.86 -10.75 -0.74
N PHE A 98 1.14 -10.75 -2.05
CA PHE A 98 0.05 -10.71 -3.04
C PHE A 98 -0.86 -11.94 -2.91
N PHE A 99 -0.28 -13.12 -2.76
CA PHE A 99 -1.00 -14.35 -2.51
C PHE A 99 -1.62 -14.37 -1.11
N ASP A 100 -0.84 -14.08 -0.07
CA ASP A 100 -1.33 -14.19 1.32
C ASP A 100 -2.54 -13.28 1.57
N ARG A 101 -2.54 -12.04 1.03
CA ARG A 101 -3.69 -11.14 1.16
C ARG A 101 -4.92 -11.67 0.43
N ALA A 102 -4.75 -12.28 -0.74
CA ALA A 102 -5.84 -12.87 -1.49
C ALA A 102 -6.42 -14.10 -0.77
N ALA A 103 -5.54 -14.96 -0.23
CA ALA A 103 -5.94 -16.14 0.54
C ALA A 103 -6.71 -15.74 1.81
N GLU A 104 -6.19 -14.79 2.59
CA GLU A 104 -6.87 -14.31 3.80
C GLU A 104 -8.22 -13.63 3.51
N ALA A 105 -8.38 -13.03 2.33
CA ALA A 105 -9.65 -12.46 1.88
C ALA A 105 -10.61 -13.51 1.29
N GLY A 106 -10.21 -14.78 1.21
CA GLY A 106 -11.04 -15.86 0.66
C GLY A 106 -11.11 -15.91 -0.86
N PHE A 107 -10.17 -15.28 -1.57
CA PHE A 107 -10.11 -15.31 -3.03
C PHE A 107 -9.38 -16.52 -3.60
N VAL A 108 -8.65 -17.26 -2.76
CA VAL A 108 -7.92 -18.47 -3.17
C VAL A 108 -8.77 -19.69 -2.85
N ASP A 109 -8.95 -20.55 -3.85
CA ASP A 109 -9.61 -21.85 -3.68
C ASP A 109 -8.71 -22.75 -2.80
N SER A 110 -9.16 -23.02 -1.58
CA SER A 110 -8.41 -23.84 -0.61
C SER A 110 -8.29 -25.31 -1.01
N GLN A 111 -9.03 -25.75 -2.05
CA GLN A 111 -8.99 -27.12 -2.56
C GLN A 111 -8.01 -27.29 -3.74
N LYS A 112 -7.40 -26.20 -4.22
CA LYS A 112 -6.45 -26.24 -5.33
C LYS A 112 -5.09 -25.68 -4.89
N PRO A 113 -3.98 -26.22 -5.43
CA PRO A 113 -2.67 -25.61 -5.27
C PRO A 113 -2.60 -24.23 -5.93
#